data_AF-A0A645CLP1-F1
#
_entry.id   AF-A0A645CLP1-F1
#
_cell.length_a   1.000
_cell.length_b   1.000
_cell.length_c   1.000
_cell.angle_alpha   90.00
_cell.angle_beta   90.00
_cell.angle_gamma   90.00
#
_symmetry.space_group_name_H-M   'P 1'
#
loop_
_entity.id
_entity.type
_entity.pdbx_description
1 polymer ?
#
loop_
_entity_poly.entity_id
_entity_poly.type
_entity_poly.pdbx_seq_one_letter_code
_entity_poly.pdbx_strand_id
1 'polypeptide(L)'
;MALFLKKASPDLHRKVRSAQIVSFYIWAAALTVVIGNVANFVIAQDDGKYTLEIVIGLISLAVCLLQFGTGRMIGSRFDRTIAGGQGLGQKNTILAIWLTQTYLNPIASLGPGLYVLWQNLVNSYQIWRKNKKTEKLF
;
A
#
# COMPACT_ATOMS: atom_id res chain seq x y z
N MET A 1 1.60 -23.29 -1.89
CA MET A 1 0.79 -23.64 -3.09
C MET A 1 1.51 -23.38 -4.41
N ALA A 2 1.96 -22.14 -4.72
CA ALA A 2 2.63 -21.84 -6.00
C ALA A 2 3.91 -22.66 -6.26
N LEU A 3 4.73 -22.90 -5.24
CA LEU A 3 5.93 -23.76 -5.34
C LEU A 3 5.57 -25.24 -5.61
N PHE A 4 4.42 -25.68 -5.12
CA PHE A 4 3.90 -27.03 -5.34
C PHE A 4 3.37 -27.18 -6.76
N LEU A 5 2.62 -26.19 -7.25
CA LEU A 5 2.12 -26.12 -8.63
C LEU A 5 3.24 -26.04 -9.66
N LYS A 6 4.32 -25.29 -9.39
CA LYS A 6 5.51 -25.24 -10.25
C LYS A 6 6.15 -26.63 -10.41
N LYS A 7 6.10 -27.46 -9.38
CA LYS A 7 6.66 -28.82 -9.38
C LYS A 7 5.70 -29.86 -9.96
N ALA A 8 4.39 -29.69 -9.77
CA ALA A 8 3.37 -30.63 -10.23
C ALA A 8 2.86 -30.38 -11.67
N SER A 9 2.79 -29.13 -12.12
CA SER A 9 2.34 -28.78 -13.47
C SER A 9 2.90 -27.42 -13.95
N PRO A 10 4.06 -27.42 -14.63
CA PRO A 10 4.70 -26.20 -15.12
C PRO A 10 3.87 -25.44 -16.17
N ASP A 11 3.06 -26.13 -16.97
CA ASP A 11 2.16 -25.50 -17.96
C ASP A 11 1.02 -24.71 -17.30
N LEU A 12 0.45 -25.25 -16.22
CA LEU A 12 -0.55 -24.55 -15.42
C LEU A 12 0.06 -23.34 -14.72
N HIS A 13 1.28 -23.47 -14.21
CA HIS A 13 2.03 -22.34 -13.64
C HIS A 13 2.28 -21.23 -14.66
N ARG A 14 2.57 -21.57 -15.92
CA ARG A 14 2.76 -20.60 -17.01
C ARG A 14 1.46 -19.84 -17.34
N LYS A 15 0.32 -20.54 -17.41
CA LYS A 15 -1.00 -19.91 -17.62
C LYS A 15 -1.40 -18.97 -16.47
N VAL A 16 -1.16 -19.38 -15.22
CA VAL A 16 -1.42 -18.52 -14.05
C VAL A 16 -0.52 -17.29 -14.05
N ARG A 17 0.74 -17.44 -14.49
CA ARG A 17 1.67 -16.31 -14.63
C ARG A 17 1.24 -15.33 -15.74
N SER A 18 0.66 -15.80 -16.84
CA SER A 18 0.10 -14.90 -17.86
C SER A 18 -1.13 -14.10 -17.38
N ALA A 19 -1.79 -14.55 -16.32
CA ALA A 19 -2.94 -13.86 -15.73
C ALA A 19 -2.58 -12.80 -14.66
N GLN A 20 -1.29 -12.46 -14.46
CA GLN A 20 -0.86 -11.47 -13.44
C GLN A 20 -1.51 -10.09 -13.59
N ILE A 21 -1.92 -9.73 -14.80
CA ILE A 21 -2.65 -8.47 -15.04
C ILE A 21 -4.01 -8.45 -14.33
N VAL A 22 -4.65 -9.60 -14.13
CA VAL A 22 -5.90 -9.72 -13.38
C VAL A 22 -5.67 -9.33 -11.92
N SER A 23 -4.56 -9.79 -11.32
CA SER A 23 -4.18 -9.41 -9.94
C SER A 23 -4.03 -7.90 -9.77
N PHE A 24 -3.48 -7.22 -10.79
CA PHE A 24 -3.36 -5.77 -10.79
C PHE A 24 -4.74 -5.08 -10.76
N TYR A 25 -5.69 -5.52 -11.59
CA TYR A 25 -7.04 -4.95 -11.60
C TYR A 25 -7.82 -5.25 -10.33
N ILE A 26 -7.71 -6.45 -9.77
CA ILE A 26 -8.33 -6.79 -8.48
C ILE A 26 -7.77 -5.89 -7.38
N TRP A 27 -6.45 -5.68 -7.36
CA TRP A 27 -5.80 -4.76 -6.42
C TRP A 27 -6.29 -3.32 -6.59
N ALA A 28 -6.41 -2.83 -7.83
CA ALA A 28 -6.92 -1.48 -8.10
C ALA A 28 -8.37 -1.32 -7.63
N ALA A 29 -9.24 -2.30 -7.90
CA ALA A 29 -10.62 -2.31 -7.41
C ALA A 29 -10.67 -2.30 -5.87
N ALA A 30 -9.83 -3.11 -5.21
CA ALA A 30 -9.73 -3.11 -3.75
C ALA A 30 -9.28 -1.74 -3.22
N LEU A 31 -8.32 -1.09 -3.88
CA LEU A 31 -7.88 0.26 -3.51
C LEU A 31 -9.02 1.28 -3.65
N THR A 32 -9.81 1.21 -4.72
CA THR A 32 -11.00 2.06 -4.91
C THR A 32 -12.01 1.88 -3.78
N VAL A 33 -12.28 0.63 -3.38
CA VAL A 33 -13.17 0.35 -2.24
C VAL A 33 -12.64 0.96 -0.94
N VAL A 34 -11.33 0.85 -0.68
CA VAL A 34 -10.73 1.44 0.53
C VAL A 34 -10.84 2.97 0.52
N ILE A 35 -10.60 3.61 -0.62
CA ILE A 35 -10.79 5.07 -0.77
C ILE A 35 -12.24 5.45 -0.47
N GLY A 36 -13.20 4.72 -1.05
CA GLY A 36 -14.63 4.95 -0.82
C GLY A 36 -15.02 4.80 0.65
N ASN A 37 -14.48 3.79 1.33
CA ASN A 37 -14.74 3.58 2.76
C ASN A 37 -14.18 4.72 3.62
N VAL A 38 -12.97 5.20 3.33
CA VAL A 38 -12.39 6.36 4.04
C VAL A 38 -13.22 7.61 3.80
N ALA A 39 -13.63 7.88 2.55
CA ALA A 39 -14.46 9.03 2.22
C ALA A 39 -15.83 8.97 2.89
N ASN A 40 -16.51 7.82 2.82
CA ASN A 40 -17.79 7.60 3.49
C ASN A 40 -17.68 7.77 5.00
N PHE A 41 -16.58 7.30 5.61
CA PHE A 41 -16.36 7.46 7.04
C PHE A 41 -16.27 8.94 7.44
N VAL A 42 -15.52 9.74 6.67
CA VAL A 42 -15.41 11.19 6.89
C VAL A 42 -16.75 11.89 6.68
N ILE A 43 -17.53 11.52 5.67
CA ILE A 43 -18.82 12.18 5.38
C ILE A 43 -19.90 11.77 6.41
N ALA A 44 -19.93 10.52 6.84
CA ALA A 44 -20.97 10.01 7.75
C ALA A 44 -20.79 10.51 9.19
N GLN A 45 -19.57 10.87 9.58
CA GLN A 45 -19.22 11.45 10.88
C GLN A 45 -19.37 12.98 10.88
N ASP A 46 -20.44 13.51 10.27
CA ASP A 46 -20.73 14.94 10.24
C ASP A 46 -21.28 15.44 11.60
N ASP A 47 -20.52 15.19 12.66
CA ASP A 47 -20.76 15.68 14.03
C ASP A 47 -19.96 16.96 14.33
N GLY A 48 -19.28 17.50 13.30
CA GLY A 48 -18.53 18.76 13.34
C GLY A 48 -17.14 18.68 13.98
N LYS A 49 -16.67 17.47 14.36
CA LYS A 49 -15.39 17.29 15.06
C LYS A 49 -14.48 16.25 14.39
N TYR A 50 -14.03 16.55 13.17
CA TYR A 50 -13.07 15.75 12.40
C TYR A 50 -11.63 15.66 12.98
N THR A 51 -11.43 16.07 14.23
CA THR A 51 -10.11 16.15 14.86
C THR A 51 -9.45 14.78 14.93
N LEU A 52 -10.22 13.74 15.27
CA LEU A 52 -9.68 12.39 15.43
C LEU A 52 -9.21 11.81 14.09
N GLU A 53 -10.01 11.96 13.04
CA GLU A 53 -9.75 11.51 11.68
C GLU A 53 -8.50 12.17 11.11
N ILE A 54 -8.38 13.49 11.29
CA ILE A 54 -7.20 14.26 10.87
C ILE A 54 -5.95 13.77 11.61
N VAL A 55 -6.04 13.57 12.93
CA VAL A 55 -4.92 13.05 13.73
C VAL A 55 -4.49 11.66 13.25
N ILE A 56 -5.44 10.74 13.00
CA ILE A 56 -5.15 9.41 12.45
C ILE A 56 -4.49 9.53 11.07
N GLY A 57 -4.98 10.44 10.21
CA GLY A 57 -4.39 10.71 8.90
C GLY A 57 -2.95 11.21 8.97
N LEU A 58 -2.65 12.14 9.87
CA LEU A 58 -1.31 12.67 10.07
C LEU A 58 -0.36 11.64 10.69
N ILE A 59 -0.82 10.88 11.69
CA ILE A 59 -0.02 9.82 12.31
C ILE A 59 0.28 8.73 11.28
N SER A 60 -0.71 8.29 10.49
CA SER A 60 -0.50 7.29 9.44
C SER A 60 0.49 7.77 8.36
N LEU A 61 0.44 9.06 7.99
CA LEU A 61 1.41 9.68 7.09
C LEU A 61 2.82 9.66 7.70
N ALA A 62 2.96 10.10 8.95
CA ALA A 62 4.24 10.11 9.66
C ALA A 62 4.85 8.70 9.72
N VAL A 63 4.06 7.69 10.12
CA VAL A 63 4.48 6.29 10.16
C VAL A 63 4.89 5.80 8.77
N CYS A 64 4.12 6.13 7.73
CA CYS A 64 4.44 5.76 6.35
C CYS A 64 5.80 6.34 5.91
N LEU A 65 5.99 7.64 6.08
CA LEU A 65 7.24 8.31 5.71
C LEU A 65 8.44 7.81 6.52
N LEU A 66 8.26 7.54 7.82
CA LEU A 66 9.30 6.97 8.68
C LEU A 66 9.70 5.57 8.19
N GLN A 67 8.75 4.71 7.84
CA GLN A 67 9.05 3.36 7.34
C GLN A 67 9.76 3.39 5.98
N PHE A 68 9.31 4.23 5.05
CA PHE A 68 10.03 4.42 3.78
C PHE A 68 11.42 5.04 3.99
N GLY A 69 11.54 6.03 4.87
CA GLY A 69 12.81 6.72 5.16
C GLY A 69 13.83 5.81 5.81
N THR A 70 13.46 5.11 6.89
CA THR A 70 14.31 4.13 7.57
C THR A 70 14.69 2.98 6.65
N GLY A 71 13.75 2.48 5.84
CA GLY A 71 14.02 1.43 4.86
C GLY A 71 15.05 1.87 3.81
N ARG A 72 14.95 3.12 3.34
CA ARG A 72 15.93 3.69 2.42
C ARG A 72 17.30 3.87 3.06
N MET A 73 17.36 4.35 4.31
CA MET A 73 18.61 4.51 5.06
C MET A 73 19.32 3.17 5.28
N ILE A 74 18.58 2.10 5.57
CA ILE A 74 19.14 0.76 5.69
C ILE A 74 19.56 0.25 4.31
N GLY A 75 18.69 0.37 3.31
CA GLY A 75 18.96 -0.07 1.95
C GLY A 75 20.16 0.61 1.29
N SER A 76 20.43 1.88 1.60
CA SER A 76 21.57 2.60 1.03
C SER A 76 22.92 2.05 1.48
N ARG A 77 23.01 1.40 2.65
CA ARG A 77 24.23 0.71 3.09
C ARG A 77 24.57 -0.52 2.24
N PHE A 78 23.60 -1.03 1.47
CA PHE A 78 23.73 -2.22 0.62
C PHE A 78 23.53 -1.89 -0.86
N ASP A 79 23.59 -0.62 -1.24
CA ASP A 79 23.31 -0.14 -2.61
C ASP A 79 21.93 -0.53 -3.15
N ARG A 80 20.98 -0.75 -2.24
CA ARG A 80 19.59 -1.19 -2.49
C ARG A 80 18.60 -0.21 -1.90
N THR A 81 18.86 1.09 -2.01
CA THR A 81 18.07 2.17 -1.39
C THR A 81 16.56 2.03 -1.64
N ILE A 82 16.14 1.86 -2.91
CA ILE A 82 14.72 1.77 -3.25
C ILE A 82 14.11 0.48 -2.70
N ALA A 83 14.77 -0.66 -2.91
CA ALA A 83 14.28 -1.94 -2.42
C ALA A 83 14.17 -1.99 -0.88
N GLY A 84 15.11 -1.37 -0.15
CA GLY A 84 15.05 -1.24 1.30
C GLY A 84 13.87 -0.37 1.75
N GLY A 85 13.63 0.76 1.07
CA GLY A 85 12.47 1.61 1.32
C GLY A 85 11.15 0.88 1.08
N GLN A 86 11.04 0.17 -0.03
CA GLN A 86 9.86 -0.62 -0.40
C GLN A 86 9.64 -1.78 0.57
N GLY A 87 10.70 -2.48 0.97
CA GLY A 87 10.61 -3.62 1.90
C GLY A 87 10.10 -3.25 3.29
N LEU A 88 10.42 -2.06 3.80
CA LEU A 88 9.85 -1.58 5.06
C LEU A 88 8.52 -0.85 4.86
N GLY A 89 8.40 0.02 3.86
CA GLY A 89 7.26 0.91 3.68
C GLY A 89 6.02 0.29 3.02
N GLN A 90 6.17 -0.71 2.14
CA GLN A 90 5.03 -1.39 1.53
C GLN A 90 4.50 -2.50 2.45
N LYS A 91 3.48 -2.17 3.24
CA LYS A 91 2.83 -3.13 4.12
C LYS A 91 1.64 -3.81 3.45
N ASN A 92 1.30 -5.01 3.92
CA ASN A 92 0.01 -5.63 3.59
C ASN A 92 -1.10 -5.00 4.45
N THR A 93 -1.58 -3.84 4.01
CA THR A 93 -2.58 -3.05 4.73
C THR A 93 -3.98 -3.65 4.68
N ILE A 94 -4.30 -4.46 3.67
CA ILE A 94 -5.60 -5.14 3.56
C ILE A 94 -5.82 -6.05 4.77
N LEU A 95 -4.79 -6.82 5.16
CA LEU A 95 -4.85 -7.65 6.36
C LEU A 95 -5.06 -6.82 7.63
N ALA A 96 -4.39 -5.66 7.73
CA ALA A 96 -4.55 -4.77 8.87
C ALA A 96 -5.95 -4.14 8.94
N ILE A 97 -6.54 -3.75 7.80
CA ILE A 97 -7.93 -3.30 7.71
C ILE A 97 -8.87 -4.40 8.23
N TRP A 98 -8.70 -5.64 7.77
CA TRP A 98 -9.52 -6.76 8.23
C TRP A 98 -9.39 -7.01 9.75
N LEU A 99 -8.18 -7.00 10.29
CA LEU A 99 -7.94 -7.19 11.72
C LEU A 99 -8.59 -6.10 12.57
N THR A 100 -8.44 -4.84 12.17
CA THR A 100 -9.02 -3.69 12.89
C THR A 100 -10.54 -3.69 12.81
N GLN A 101 -11.14 -4.08 11.68
CA GLN A 101 -12.59 -4.20 11.54
C GLN A 101 -13.16 -5.38 12.35
N THR A 102 -12.45 -6.50 12.41
CA THR A 102 -12.92 -7.74 13.04
C THR A 102 -12.79 -7.70 14.56
N TYR A 103 -11.69 -7.13 15.08
CA TYR A 103 -11.33 -7.24 16.50
C TYR A 103 -11.29 -5.91 17.25
N LEU A 104 -11.34 -4.77 16.56
CA LEU A 104 -11.35 -3.45 17.20
C LEU A 104 -12.67 -2.74 16.92
N ASN A 105 -12.63 -1.57 16.30
CA ASN A 105 -13.79 -0.79 15.92
C ASN A 105 -13.60 -0.21 14.51
N PRO A 106 -14.69 0.21 13.84
CA PRO A 106 -14.62 0.75 12.48
C PRO A 106 -13.67 1.95 12.33
N ILE A 107 -13.59 2.83 13.34
CA ILE A 107 -12.67 3.98 13.35
C ILE A 107 -11.21 3.53 13.27
N ALA A 108 -10.84 2.46 13.97
CA ALA A 108 -9.47 1.94 13.96
C ALA A 108 -9.00 1.51 12.57
N SER A 109 -9.93 1.12 11.69
CA SER A 109 -9.63 0.74 10.30
C SER A 109 -9.22 1.92 9.41
N LEU A 110 -9.51 3.17 9.83
CA LEU A 110 -9.03 4.37 9.14
C LEU A 110 -7.50 4.46 9.14
N GLY A 111 -6.81 4.02 10.20
CA GLY A 111 -5.35 4.11 10.28
C GLY A 111 -4.68 3.32 9.13
N PRO A 112 -4.92 2.00 9.02
CA PRO A 112 -4.45 1.20 7.89
C PRO A 112 -5.01 1.64 6.54
N GLY A 113 -6.26 2.12 6.49
CA GLY A 113 -6.89 2.67 5.29
C GLY A 113 -6.17 3.91 4.75
N LEU A 114 -5.88 4.90 5.60
CA LEU A 114 -5.14 6.10 5.22
C LEU A 114 -3.67 5.78 4.93
N TYR A 115 -3.06 4.84 5.67
CA TYR A 115 -1.72 4.35 5.36
C TYR A 115 -1.63 3.78 3.93
N VAL A 116 -2.63 3.00 3.48
CA VAL A 116 -2.62 2.46 2.11
C VAL A 116 -2.68 3.57 1.05
N LEU A 117 -3.32 4.70 1.35
CA LEU A 117 -3.33 5.86 0.45
C LEU A 117 -1.95 6.52 0.41
N TRP A 118 -1.36 6.79 1.58
CA TRP A 118 -0.04 7.41 1.67
C TRP A 118 1.05 6.58 1.01
N GLN A 119 1.07 5.25 1.24
CA GLN A 119 2.06 4.39 0.60
C GLN A 119 1.91 4.41 -0.93
N ASN A 120 0.68 4.47 -1.44
CA ASN A 120 0.43 4.50 -2.88
C ASN A 120 0.86 5.84 -3.50
N LEU A 121 0.64 6.95 -2.80
CA LEU A 121 1.16 8.26 -3.22
C LEU A 121 2.70 8.27 -3.26
N VAL A 122 3.35 7.70 -2.23
CA VAL A 122 4.81 7.54 -2.21
C VAL A 122 5.30 6.68 -3.39
N ASN A 123 4.63 5.57 -3.68
CA ASN A 123 4.99 4.69 -4.79
C ASN A 123 4.83 5.37 -6.14
N SER A 124 3.70 6.06 -6.36
CA SER A 124 3.44 6.83 -7.58
C SER A 124 4.49 7.92 -7.78
N TYR A 125 4.86 8.64 -6.71
CA TYR A 125 5.93 9.64 -6.77
C TYR A 125 7.29 9.03 -7.15
N GLN A 126 7.63 7.85 -6.61
CA GLN A 126 8.87 7.16 -6.95
C GLN A 126 8.91 6.73 -8.42
N ILE A 127 7.80 6.23 -8.97
CA ILE A 127 7.66 5.88 -10.40
C ILE A 127 7.81 7.14 -11.26
N TRP A 128 7.08 8.21 -10.95
CA TRP A 128 7.18 9.48 -11.67
C TRP A 128 8.61 10.03 -11.67
N ARG A 129 9.27 10.04 -10.52
CA ARG A 129 10.66 10.50 -10.40
C ARG A 129 11.63 9.63 -11.21
N LYS A 130 11.39 8.31 -11.30
CA LYS A 130 12.19 7.41 -12.12
C LYS A 130 11.98 7.71 -13.61
N ASN A 131 10.73 7.82 -14.06
CA ASN A 131 10.41 8.10 -15.46
C ASN A 131 11.01 9.43 -15.91
N LYS A 132 10.88 10.51 -15.12
CA LYS A 132 11.52 11.80 -15.43
C LYS A 132 13.04 11.75 -15.53
N LYS A 133 13.70 10.86 -14.79
CA LYS A 133 15.15 10.65 -14.92
C LYS A 133 15.48 9.94 -16.23
N THR A 134 14.70 8.92 -16.58
CA THR A 134 14.86 8.16 -17.82
C THR A 134 14.61 9.04 -19.05
N GLU A 135 13.58 9.88 -19.06
CA GLU A 135 13.29 10.82 -20.16
C GLU A 135 14.42 11.83 -20.41
N LYS A 136 15.11 12.30 -19.35
CA LYS A 136 16.22 13.25 -19.48
C LYS A 136 17.53 12.65 -20.01
N LEU A 137 17.60 11.32 -20.11
CA LEU A 137 18.77 10.58 -20.57
C LEU A 137 18.71 10.23 -22.07
N PHE A 138 17.57 10.52 -22.71
CA PHE A 138 17.34 10.40 -24.16
C PHE A 138 17.16 11.81 -24.76
#